data_AF-A0A838V7Y7-F1
#
_entry.id   AF-A0A838V7Y7-F1
#
_cell.length_a   1.000
_cell.length_b   1.000
_cell.length_c   1.000
_cell.angle_alpha   90.00
_cell.angle_beta   90.00
_cell.angle_gamma   90.00
#
_symmetry.space_group_name_H-M   'P 1'
#
loop_
_entity.id
_entity.type
_entity.pdbx_description
1 polymer ?
#
loop_
_entity_poly.entity_id
_entity_poly.type
_entity_poly.pdbx_seq_one_letter_code
_entity_poly.pdbx_strand_id
1 'polypeptide(L)' 'MIATLVEGQALLETVVASLVAGVGVTLAFSIAIWGFGRFADLSRNERPAAAGAAAAAAGLALLGVTAAVVAGIVVMAHK' A
#
# COMPACT_ATOMS: atom_id res chain seq x y z
N MET A 1 7.56 -42.98 7.13
CA MET A 1 6.45 -42.05 6.90
C MET A 1 7.06 -40.65 6.87
N ILE A 2 7.61 -40.27 5.72
CA ILE A 2 8.33 -39.01 5.54
C ILE A 2 7.25 -37.96 5.33
N ALA A 3 7.01 -37.16 6.37
CA ALA A 3 6.05 -36.09 6.36
C ALA A 3 6.32 -35.15 5.18
N THR A 4 5.28 -34.86 4.39
CA THR A 4 5.25 -33.72 3.47
C THR A 4 5.37 -32.46 4.33
N LEU A 5 6.61 -32.11 4.70
CA LEU A 5 6.93 -31.08 5.70
C LEU A 5 6.65 -29.66 5.20
N VAL A 6 6.45 -29.48 3.90
CA VAL A 6 6.04 -28.21 3.30
C VAL A 6 5.19 -28.54 2.08
N GLU A 7 3.91 -28.15 2.14
CA GLU A 7 3.08 -28.00 0.94
C GLU A 7 3.74 -26.90 0.09
N GLY A 8 4.60 -27.26 -0.86
CA GLY A 8 5.44 -26.30 -1.61
C GLY A 8 4.61 -25.18 -2.27
N GLN A 9 3.37 -25.49 -2.61
CA GLN A 9 2.39 -24.53 -3.11
C GLN A 9 2.04 -23.44 -2.08
N ALA A 10 1.81 -23.81 -0.82
CA ALA A 10 1.50 -22.85 0.25
C ALA A 10 2.70 -21.94 0.57
N LEU A 11 3.93 -22.47 0.47
CA LEU A 11 5.14 -21.69 0.64
C LEU A 11 5.26 -20.62 -0.45
N LEU A 12 5.04 -21.01 -1.71
CA LEU A 12 5.10 -20.10 -2.85
C LEU A 12 4.00 -19.04 -2.79
N GLU A 13 2.79 -19.41 -2.39
CA GLU A 13 1.68 -18.46 -2.18
C GLU A 13 2.01 -17.42 -1.11
N THR A 14 2.62 -17.84 0.00
CA THR A 14 3.04 -16.93 1.08
C THR A 14 4.13 -15.96 0.63
N VAL A 15 5.12 -16.45 -0.14
CA VAL A 15 6.19 -15.62 -0.70
C VAL A 15 5.61 -14.57 -1.66
N VAL A 16 4.73 -14.98 -2.57
CA VAL A 16 4.10 -14.06 -3.52
C VAL A 16 3.22 -13.03 -2.80
N ALA A 17 2.41 -13.46 -1.84
CA ALA A 17 1.58 -12.56 -1.05
C ALA A 17 2.42 -11.51 -0.30
N SER A 18 3.53 -11.94 0.31
CA SER A 18 4.44 -11.04 1.04
C SER A 18 5.13 -10.05 0.11
N LEU A 19 5.52 -10.50 -1.09
CA LEU A 19 6.16 -9.65 -2.09
C LEU A 19 5.17 -8.61 -2.64
N VAL A 20 3.94 -9.03 -2.98
CA VAL A 20 2.89 -8.12 -3.45
C VAL A 20 2.53 -7.11 -2.36
N ALA A 21 2.41 -7.54 -1.11
CA ALA A 21 2.14 -6.64 0.01
C ALA A 21 3.28 -5.62 0.20
N GLY A 22 4.53 -6.07 0.23
CA GLY A 22 5.70 -5.20 0.41
C GLY A 22 5.85 -4.19 -0.72
N VAL A 23 5.79 -4.64 -1.98
CA VAL A 23 5.89 -3.77 -3.16
C VAL A 23 4.70 -2.82 -3.24
N GLY A 24 3.48 -3.32 -3.02
CA GLY A 24 2.26 -2.53 -3.08
C GLY A 24 2.24 -1.39 -2.05
N VAL A 25 2.60 -1.69 -0.79
CA VAL A 25 2.69 -0.67 0.27
C VAL A 25 3.79 0.34 -0.03
N THR A 26 4.95 -0.10 -0.53
CA THR A 26 6.05 0.80 -0.89
C THR A 26 5.65 1.77 -1.99
N LEU A 27 5.02 1.27 -3.06
CA LEU A 27 4.54 2.10 -4.16
C LEU A 27 3.50 3.13 -3.68
N ALA A 28 2.55 2.70 -2.85
CA ALA A 28 1.56 3.59 -2.27
C ALA A 28 2.21 4.70 -1.43
N PHE A 29 3.19 4.36 -0.59
CA PHE A 29 3.93 5.37 0.18
C PHE A 29 4.74 6.32 -0.70
N SER A 30 5.36 5.84 -1.78
CA SER A 30 6.03 6.71 -2.76
C SER A 30 5.07 7.72 -3.37
N ILE A 31 3.85 7.30 -3.74
CA ILE A 31 2.81 8.19 -4.27
C ILE A 31 2.36 9.19 -3.20
N ALA A 32 2.21 8.77 -1.95
CA ALA A 32 1.86 9.66 -0.84
C ALA A 32 2.92 10.77 -0.65
N ILE A 33 4.20 10.40 -0.58
CA ILE A 33 5.31 11.35 -0.42
C ILE A 33 5.35 12.32 -1.62
N TRP A 34 5.21 11.81 -2.83
CA TRP A 34 5.16 12.62 -4.04
C TRP A 34 3.99 13.63 -4.00
N GLY A 35 2.80 13.18 -3.64
CA GLY A 35 1.61 14.02 -3.55
C GLY A 35 1.73 15.12 -2.49
N PHE A 36 2.30 14.81 -1.31
CA PHE A 36 2.56 15.82 -0.27
C PHE A 36 3.57 16.87 -0.73
N GLY A 37 4.69 16.45 -1.35
CA GLY A 37 5.67 17.39 -1.89
C GLY A 37 5.06 18.29 -2.95
N ARG A 38 4.26 17.71 -3.86
CA ARG A 38 3.63 18.48 -4.94
C ARG A 38 2.53 19.41 -4.46
N PHE A 39 1.79 19.02 -3.43
CA PHE A 39 0.81 19.89 -2.78
C PHE A 39 1.47 21.17 -2.25
N ALA A 40 2.61 21.05 -1.56
CA ALA A 40 3.34 22.20 -1.02
C ALA A 40 3.83 23.15 -2.13
N ASP A 41 4.40 22.60 -3.20
CA ASP A 41 4.86 23.40 -4.35
C ASP A 41 3.71 24.08 -5.09
N LEU A 42 2.62 23.35 -5.39
CA LEU A 42 1.52 23.87 -6.18
C LEU A 42 0.66 24.88 -5.40
N SER A 43 0.58 24.73 -4.08
CA SER A 43 -0.08 25.71 -3.21
C SER A 43 0.68 27.03 -3.19
N ARG A 44 2.02 27.00 -3.21
CA ARG A 44 2.87 28.20 -3.29
C ARG A 44 2.78 28.91 -4.63
N ASN A 45 2.50 28.18 -5.71
CA ASN A 45 2.35 28.73 -7.05
C ASN A 45 0.92 29.20 -7.38
N GLU A 46 0.06 29.36 -6.36
CA GLU A 46 -1.34 29.78 -6.52
C GLU A 46 -2.15 28.89 -7.50
N ARG A 47 -1.83 27.59 -7.57
CA ARG A 47 -2.53 26.61 -8.42
C ARG A 47 -3.39 25.64 -7.57
N PRO A 48 -4.49 26.12 -6.97
CA PRO A 48 -5.23 25.37 -5.95
C PRO A 48 -5.87 24.08 -6.47
N ALA A 49 -6.34 24.05 -7.72
CA ALA A 49 -6.93 22.85 -8.31
C ALA A 49 -5.90 21.72 -8.48
N ALA A 50 -4.69 22.06 -8.93
CA ALA A 50 -3.61 21.08 -9.10
C ALA A 50 -3.05 20.62 -7.74
N ALA A 51 -2.97 21.53 -6.76
CA ALA A 51 -2.62 21.19 -5.39
C ALA A 51 -3.64 20.21 -4.80
N GLY A 52 -4.95 20.49 -4.94
CA GLY A 52 -6.02 19.61 -4.48
C GLY A 52 -5.92 18.19 -5.08
N ALA A 53 -5.60 18.07 -6.37
CA ALA A 53 -5.37 16.76 -7.00
C ALA A 53 -4.18 16.00 -6.40
N ALA A 54 -3.07 16.69 -6.11
CA ALA A 54 -1.90 16.08 -5.47
C ALA A 54 -2.20 15.62 -4.03
N ALA A 55 -2.95 16.42 -3.26
CA ALA A 55 -3.40 16.05 -1.92
C ALA A 55 -4.36 14.86 -1.96
N ALA A 56 -5.28 14.83 -2.91
CA ALA A 56 -6.19 13.70 -3.11
C ALA A 56 -5.44 12.41 -3.45
N ALA A 57 -4.45 12.48 -4.34
CA ALA A 57 -3.61 11.33 -4.67
C ALA A 57 -2.84 10.81 -3.44
N ALA A 58 -2.30 11.71 -2.62
CA ALA A 58 -1.63 11.33 -1.38
C ALA A 58 -2.60 10.69 -0.36
N GLY A 59 -3.78 11.29 -0.20
CA GLY A 59 -4.82 10.76 0.68
C GLY A 59 -5.30 9.37 0.25
N LEU A 60 -5.57 9.17 -1.04
CA LEU A 60 -5.98 7.86 -1.57
C LEU A 60 -4.90 6.80 -1.39
N ALA A 61 -3.64 7.15 -1.58
CA ALA A 61 -2.54 6.22 -1.37
C ALA A 61 -2.43 5.80 0.11
N LEU A 62 -2.56 6.74 1.05
CA LEU A 62 -2.59 6.43 2.48
C LEU A 62 -3.80 5.58 2.86
N LEU A 63 -4.99 5.92 2.35
CA LEU A 63 -6.19 5.11 2.58
C LEU A 63 -6.03 3.68 2.04
N GLY A 64 -5.39 3.52 0.88
CA GLY A 64 -5.07 2.21 0.32
C GLY A 64 -4.18 1.37 1.23
N VAL A 65 -3.12 1.98 1.81
CA VAL A 65 -2.25 1.30 2.78
C VAL A 65 -3.03 0.93 4.04
N THR A 66 -3.81 1.86 4.60
CA THR A 66 -4.63 1.57 5.79
C THR A 66 -5.61 0.42 5.52
N ALA A 67 -6.28 0.42 4.37
CA ALA A 67 -7.20 -0.65 3.98
C ALA A 67 -6.48 -2.00 3.85
N ALA A 68 -5.28 -2.03 3.25
CA ALA A 68 -4.49 -3.25 3.13
C ALA A 68 -4.08 -3.81 4.50
N VAL A 69 -3.68 -2.95 5.43
CA VAL A 69 -3.35 -3.34 6.81
C VAL A 69 -4.58 -3.89 7.54
N VAL A 70 -5.71 -3.18 7.48
CA VAL A 70 -6.96 -3.61 8.12
C VAL A 70 -7.43 -4.95 7.55
N ALA A 71 -7.39 -5.14 6.23
CA ALA A 71 -7.74 -6.39 5.59
C ALA A 71 -6.85 -7.55 6.10
N GLY A 72 -5.54 -7.32 6.22
CA GLY A 72 -4.61 -8.29 6.81
C GLY A 72 -4.99 -8.68 8.23
N ILE A 73 -5.31 -7.69 9.09
CA ILE A 73 -5.75 -7.93 10.47
C ILE A 73 -7.05 -8.75 10.51
N VAL A 74 -8.05 -8.37 9.70
CA VAL A 74 -9.34 -9.06 9.63
C VAL A 74 -9.17 -10.53 9.22
N VAL A 75 -8.33 -10.80 8.22
CA VAL A 75 -8.02 -12.16 7.76
C VAL A 75 -7.31 -12.99 8.85
N MET A 76 -6.43 -12.37 9.65
CA MET A 76 -5.80 -13.04 10.79
C MET A 76 -6.78 -13.27 11.95
N ALA A 77 -7.74 -12.36 12.16
CA ALA A 77 -8.69 -12.42 13.27
C ALA A 77 -9.89 -13.37 13.03
N HIS A 78 -10.22 -13.67 11.77
CA HIS A 78 -11.33 -14.56 11.39
C HIS A 78 -10.86 -15.96 10.94
N LYS A 79 -9.64 -16.35 11.32
CA LYS A 79 -9.10 -17.70 11.18
C LYS A 79 -9.22 -18.46 12.49
#